data_AF-A0A9C8JAL5-F1
#
_entry.id   AF-A0A9C8JAL5-F1
#
_cell.length_a   1.000
_cell.length_b   1.000
_cell.length_c   1.000
_cell.angle_alpha   90.00
_cell.angle_beta   90.00
_cell.angle_gamma   90.00
#
_symmetry.space_group_name_H-M   'P 1'
#
loop_
_entity.id
_entity.type
_entity.pdbx_description
1 polymer ?
#
loop_
_entity_poly.entity_id
_entity_poly.type
_entity_poly.pdbx_seq_one_letter_code
_entity_poly.pdbx_strand_id
1 'polypeptide(L)' 'MTLEIFNKYESEVRGYIRSFPTIFDKSKMAEIWDESGKRYVDFFAGAGALNY' A
#
# COMPACT_ATOMS: atom_id res chain seq x y z
N MET A 1 8.07 6.49 7.04
CA MET A 1 8.37 5.51 8.12
C MET A 1 9.18 4.34 7.56
N THR A 2 9.85 3.53 8.40
CA THR A 2 10.59 2.33 7.94
C THR A 2 9.72 1.08 8.06
N LEU A 3 9.82 0.14 7.09
CA LEU A 3 9.04 -1.11 7.10
C LEU A 3 9.38 -2.05 8.28
N GLU A 4 10.47 -1.80 9.00
CA GLU A 4 10.93 -2.61 10.14
C GLU A 4 9.90 -2.77 11.24
N ILE A 5 9.08 -1.74 11.49
CA ILE A 5 8.03 -1.82 12.52
C ILE A 5 7.01 -2.91 12.17
N PHE A 6 6.63 -3.04 10.90
CA PHE A 6 5.70 -4.07 10.45
C PHE A 6 6.32 -5.46 10.51
N ASN A 7 7.62 -5.59 10.19
CA ASN A 7 8.33 -6.87 10.34
C ASN A 7 8.37 -7.37 11.77
N LYS A 8 8.44 -6.45 12.76
CA LYS A 8 8.49 -6.80 14.17
C LYS A 8 7.12 -7.16 14.75
N TYR A 9 6.05 -6.54 14.26
CA TYR A 9 4.75 -6.56 14.95
C TYR A 9 3.59 -7.14 14.13
N GLU A 10 3.63 -7.15 12.80
CA GLU A 10 2.55 -7.74 12.01
C GLU A 10 2.65 -9.27 11.93
N SER A 11 1.50 -9.94 11.88
CA SER A 11 1.43 -11.40 11.68
C SER A 11 2.12 -11.84 10.38
N GLU A 12 2.75 -13.02 10.37
CA GLU A 12 3.37 -13.61 9.18
C GLU A 12 2.37 -13.91 8.05
N VAL A 13 1.06 -13.93 8.34
CA VAL A 13 0.00 -14.06 7.33
C VAL A 13 -0.04 -12.86 6.35
N ARG A 14 0.55 -11.70 6.68
CA ARG A 14 0.51 -10.43 5.91
C ARG A 14 0.90 -10.57 4.42
N GLY A 15 -0.07 -10.64 3.51
CA GLY A 15 0.20 -10.87 2.08
C GLY A 15 0.71 -9.63 1.33
N TYR A 16 -0.11 -8.57 1.26
CA TYR A 16 0.11 -7.46 0.32
C TYR A 16 1.37 -6.65 0.56
N ILE A 17 1.80 -6.49 1.81
CA ILE A 17 3.05 -5.78 2.15
C ILE A 17 4.30 -6.44 1.53
N ARG A 18 4.25 -7.75 1.23
CA ARG A 18 5.32 -8.46 0.52
C ARG A 18 5.30 -8.18 -0.98
N SER A 19 4.12 -8.04 -1.57
CA SER A 19 3.95 -7.70 -2.99
C SER A 19 4.19 -6.21 -3.26
N PHE A 20 3.86 -5.35 -2.30
CA PHE A 20 3.94 -3.89 -2.39
C PHE A 20 4.63 -3.33 -1.12
N PRO A 21 5.96 -3.47 -0.99
CA PRO A 21 6.70 -3.02 0.19
C PRO A 21 6.87 -1.50 0.20
N THR A 22 5.78 -0.77 0.40
CA THR A 22 5.73 0.70 0.36
C THR A 22 4.66 1.22 1.31
N ILE A 23 4.91 2.38 1.91
CA ILE A 23 3.95 3.06 2.79
C ILE A 23 3.25 4.15 2.00
N PHE A 24 1.93 4.05 1.92
CA PHE A 24 1.07 5.00 1.21
C PHE A 24 0.38 5.93 2.20
N ASP A 25 0.26 7.22 1.87
CA ASP A 25 -0.27 8.26 2.77
C ASP A 25 -1.54 8.94 2.25
N LYS A 26 -1.76 8.96 0.93
CA LYS A 26 -2.97 9.50 0.30
C LYS A 26 -3.34 8.75 -0.97
N SER A 27 -4.62 8.82 -1.31
CA SER A 27 -5.18 8.29 -2.55
C SER A 27 -6.29 9.19 -3.08
N LYS A 28 -6.56 9.07 -4.40
CA LYS A 28 -7.64 9.76 -5.09
C LYS A 28 -7.93 9.04 -6.39
N MET A 29 -9.17 8.59 -6.58
CA MET A 29 -9.56 7.79 -7.75
C MET A 29 -8.60 6.61 -7.94
N ALA A 30 -8.10 6.38 -9.15
CA ALA A 30 -7.14 5.31 -9.47
C ALA A 30 -5.67 5.68 -9.16
N GLU A 31 -5.41 6.66 -8.30
CA GLU A 31 -4.07 7.12 -7.96
C GLU A 31 -3.79 6.98 -6.46
N ILE A 32 -2.60 6.48 -6.12
CA ILE A 32 -2.09 6.45 -4.74
C ILE A 32 -0.70 7.08 -4.70
N TRP A 33 -0.35 7.67 -3.57
CA TRP A 33 0.97 8.28 -3.34
C TRP A 33 1.63 7.67 -2.11
N ASP A 34 2.95 7.52 -2.19
CA ASP A 34 3.76 7.18 -1.03
C ASP A 34 4.16 8.43 -0.22
N GLU A 35 4.70 8.20 0.97
CA GLU A 35 5.17 9.28 1.88
C GLU A 35 6.25 10.19 1.25
N SER A 36 6.90 9.76 0.15
CA SER A 36 7.87 10.58 -0.59
C SER A 36 7.22 11.39 -1.72
N GLY A 37 5.90 11.29 -1.87
CA GLY A 37 5.11 11.96 -2.89
C GLY A 37 5.16 11.28 -4.26
N LYS A 38 5.76 10.09 -4.39
CA LYS A 38 5.76 9.35 -5.67
C LYS A 38 4.37 8.80 -5.93
N ARG A 39 3.90 9.01 -7.15
CA ARG A 39 2.56 8.62 -7.61
C ARG A 39 2.58 7.27 -8.30
N TYR A 40 1.54 6.48 -8.05
CA TYR A 40 1.28 5.18 -8.67
C TYR A 40 -0.14 5.17 -9.23
N VAL A 41 -0.35 4.39 -10.30
CA VAL A 41 -1.69 4.05 -10.79
C VAL A 41 -2.11 2.75 -10.11
N ASP A 42 -3.25 2.76 -9.42
CA ASP A 42 -3.78 1.61 -8.69
C ASP A 42 -4.58 0.69 -9.62
N PHE A 43 -3.90 -0.30 -10.19
CA PHE A 43 -4.53 -1.40 -10.92
C PHE A 43 -5.02 -2.53 -10.01
N PHE A 44 -4.69 -2.47 -8.72
CA PHE A 44 -5.12 -3.46 -7.74
C PHE A 44 -6.54 -3.16 -7.23
N ALA A 45 -6.90 -1.88 -7.15
CA ALA A 45 -8.23 -1.37 -6.78
C ALA A 45 -8.77 -2.00 -5.47
N GLY A 46 -7.88 -2.27 -4.51
CA GLY A 46 -8.20 -2.95 -3.27
C GLY A 46 -8.80 -4.35 -3.48
N ALA A 47 -8.26 -5.14 -4.41
CA ALA A 47 -8.85 -6.42 -4.85
C ALA A 47 -10.31 -6.28 -5.33
N GLY A 48 -10.62 -5.15 -5.98
CA GLY A 48 -11.95 -4.82 -6.49
C GLY A 48 -12.88 -4.11 -5.51
N ALA A 49 -12.43 -3.84 -4.28
CA ALA A 49 -13.22 -3.10 -3.28
C ALA A 49 -13.45 -1.62 -3.66
N LEU A 50 -12.59 -1.05 -4.52
CA LEU A 50 -12.59 0.37 -4.90
C LEU A 50 -13.05 0.61 -6.35
N ASN A 51 -13.90 -0.26 -6.88
CA ASN A 51 -14.35 -0.19 -8.28
C ASN A 51 -15.45 0.85 -8.56
N TYR A 52 -15.99 1.53 -7.54
CA TYR A 52 -17.16 2.42 -7.65
C TYR A 52 -16.91 3.77 -6.98
#